data_AF-A0A8K1CUD5-F1
#
_entry.id   AF-A0A8K1CUD5-F1
#
_cell.length_a   1.000
_cell.length_b   1.000
_cell.length_c   1.000
_cell.angle_alpha   90.00
_cell.angle_beta   90.00
_cell.angle_gamma   90.00
#
_symmetry.space_group_name_H-M   'P 1'
#
loop_
_entity.id
_entity.type
_entity.pdbx_description
1 polymer ?
#
loop_
_entity_poly.entity_id
_entity_poly.type
_entity_poly.pdbx_seq_one_letter_code
_entity_poly.pdbx_strand_id
1 'polypeptide(L)'
;MPLLQALQACSRVTASLYGPVRLRKQITDALGETVFTSDVYTLIMAMQSENAALEILKQALVSQKMKFGSGGSTLVNLCRVLLDACCDLFRQGVSVQRICSVLHSVQSVSQQACKRMRLPAAICLTSIESVKDREASEVANRIADAFLRLGSTLLENTGIEADYWSSYAHVRRVHAQYHTGLEQLGPDKFFAMCPYNASKDFALLPINSYRRMDDYQAVLHAMQQAFRVLELALIVEQYSIGGLA
;
A
#
# COMPACT_ATOMS: atom_id res chain seq x y z
N MET A 1 11.59 -5.21 -18.06
CA MET A 1 10.38 -4.86 -17.28
C MET A 1 9.99 -3.40 -17.47
N PRO A 2 9.82 -2.90 -18.70
CA PRO A 2 9.60 -1.47 -18.93
C PRO A 2 8.26 -1.00 -18.37
N LEU A 3 7.22 -1.87 -18.32
CA LEU A 3 5.90 -1.47 -17.87
C LEU A 3 5.87 -1.26 -16.35
N LEU A 4 6.37 -2.23 -15.59
CA LEU A 4 6.44 -2.14 -14.13
C LEU A 4 7.42 -1.07 -13.65
N GLN A 5 8.53 -0.84 -14.36
CA GLN A 5 9.49 0.22 -14.01
C GLN A 5 8.90 1.63 -14.11
N ALA A 6 8.10 1.91 -15.14
CA ALA A 6 7.44 3.21 -15.24
C ALA A 6 6.44 3.43 -14.10
N LEU A 7 5.65 2.41 -13.75
CA LEU A 7 4.72 2.49 -12.63
C LEU A 7 5.46 2.66 -11.29
N GLN A 8 6.62 2.01 -11.11
CA GLN A 8 7.51 2.25 -9.95
C GLN A 8 8.00 3.70 -9.90
N ALA A 9 8.45 4.25 -11.03
CA ALA A 9 8.91 5.63 -11.10
C ALA A 9 7.79 6.63 -10.75
N CYS A 10 6.62 6.48 -11.35
CA CYS A 10 5.45 7.33 -11.08
C CYS A 10 5.02 7.27 -9.61
N SER A 11 4.95 6.07 -9.04
CA SER A 11 4.50 5.87 -7.67
C SER A 11 5.51 6.36 -6.62
N ARG A 12 6.82 6.38 -6.92
CA ARG A 12 7.83 6.99 -6.02
C ARG A 12 7.61 8.49 -5.79
N VAL A 13 7.16 9.21 -6.81
CA VAL A 13 6.87 10.66 -6.68
C VAL A 13 5.75 10.92 -5.67
N THR A 14 4.87 9.95 -5.44
CA THR A 14 3.72 10.09 -4.53
C THR A 14 4.03 9.74 -3.08
N ALA A 15 5.23 9.23 -2.77
CA ALA A 15 5.60 8.81 -1.41
C ALA A 15 5.51 9.97 -0.41
N SER A 16 6.05 11.14 -0.77
CA SER A 16 6.00 12.34 0.07
C SER A 16 4.63 13.02 0.10
N LEU A 17 3.64 12.48 -0.62
CA LEU A 17 2.25 12.96 -0.62
C LEU A 17 1.36 12.13 0.33
N TYR A 18 1.93 11.18 1.07
CA TYR A 18 1.19 10.33 2.00
C TYR A 18 1.27 10.84 3.44
N GLY A 19 0.23 10.65 4.25
CA GLY A 19 0.26 11.00 5.67
C GLY A 19 -0.19 12.43 6.03
N PRO A 20 0.02 12.86 7.29
CA PRO A 20 -0.51 14.12 7.80
C PRO A 20 0.31 15.35 7.36
N VAL A 21 1.62 15.23 7.21
CA VAL A 21 2.53 16.31 6.75
C VAL A 21 2.98 16.02 5.32
N ARG A 22 2.07 16.22 4.37
CA ARG A 22 2.30 15.97 2.94
C ARG A 22 3.10 17.11 2.32
N LEU A 23 4.13 16.78 1.56
CA LEU A 23 4.80 17.76 0.69
C LEU A 23 3.88 18.17 -0.45
N ARG A 24 4.21 19.28 -1.12
CA ARG A 24 3.58 19.67 -2.39
C ARG A 24 4.53 19.35 -3.53
N LYS A 25 3.96 18.98 -4.68
CA LYS A 25 4.67 18.82 -5.94
C LYS A 25 4.24 19.94 -6.90
N GLN A 26 5.19 20.40 -7.70
CA GLN A 26 4.93 21.29 -8.81
C GLN A 26 4.63 20.45 -10.05
N ILE A 27 3.53 20.76 -10.71
CA ILE A 27 3.15 20.22 -12.02
C ILE A 27 3.23 21.39 -12.99
N THR A 28 3.96 21.21 -14.08
CA THR A 28 4.01 22.19 -15.18
C THR A 28 3.43 21.51 -16.40
N ASP A 29 2.42 22.10 -17.02
CA ASP A 29 1.82 21.53 -18.22
C ASP A 29 2.59 21.94 -19.49
N ALA A 30 2.12 21.48 -20.65
CA ALA A 30 2.74 21.77 -21.95
C ALA A 30 2.66 23.25 -22.35
N LEU A 31 1.78 24.03 -21.72
CA LEU A 31 1.63 25.48 -21.96
C LEU A 31 2.50 26.31 -21.00
N GLY A 32 3.20 25.66 -20.06
CA GLY A 32 4.02 26.33 -19.06
C GLY A 32 3.26 26.75 -17.81
N GLU A 33 1.98 26.38 -17.68
CA GLU A 33 1.17 26.70 -16.51
C GLU A 33 1.56 25.79 -15.35
N THR A 34 1.80 26.41 -14.18
CA THR A 34 2.30 25.70 -13.00
C THR A 34 1.25 25.59 -11.91
N VAL A 35 1.02 24.37 -11.43
CA VAL A 35 0.15 24.08 -10.28
C VAL A 35 0.94 23.38 -9.18
N PHE A 36 0.86 23.91 -7.96
CA PHE A 36 1.39 23.24 -6.77
C PHE A 36 0.28 22.44 -6.08
N THR A 37 0.45 21.12 -5.98
CA THR A 37 -0.56 20.24 -5.38
C THR A 37 0.06 19.20 -4.45
N SER A 38 -0.69 18.83 -3.41
CA SER A 38 -0.45 17.63 -2.60
C SER A 38 -1.49 16.54 -2.87
N ASP A 39 -2.40 16.76 -3.84
CA ASP A 39 -3.40 15.78 -4.23
C ASP A 39 -2.79 14.78 -5.22
N VAL A 40 -2.73 13.52 -4.79
CA VAL A 40 -2.20 12.41 -5.58
C VAL A 40 -3.04 12.21 -6.85
N TYR A 41 -4.35 12.45 -6.78
CA TYR A 41 -5.21 12.33 -7.97
C TYR A 41 -4.79 13.34 -9.04
N THR A 42 -4.71 14.63 -8.70
CA THR A 42 -4.25 15.68 -9.62
C THR A 42 -2.86 15.35 -10.20
N LEU A 43 -1.92 14.90 -9.35
CA LEU A 43 -0.56 14.59 -9.80
C LEU A 43 -0.52 13.44 -10.82
N ILE A 44 -1.15 12.30 -10.51
CA ILE A 44 -1.10 11.13 -11.39
C ILE A 44 -1.89 11.37 -12.67
N MET A 45 -3.01 12.09 -12.62
CA MET A 45 -3.80 12.42 -13.81
C MET A 45 -3.06 13.38 -14.76
N ALA A 46 -2.17 14.22 -14.23
CA ALA A 46 -1.34 15.11 -15.05
C ALA A 46 -0.15 14.39 -15.73
N MET A 47 0.21 13.18 -15.30
CA MET A 47 1.31 12.44 -15.92
C MET A 47 0.94 11.97 -17.33
N GLN A 48 1.67 12.45 -18.33
CA GLN A 48 1.55 12.00 -19.71
C GLN A 48 2.45 10.77 -19.92
N SER A 49 1.86 9.60 -20.17
CA SER A 49 2.61 8.38 -20.49
C SER A 49 1.71 7.41 -21.24
N GLU A 50 2.27 6.76 -22.26
CA GLU A 50 1.63 5.67 -23.02
C GLU A 50 1.74 4.31 -22.30
N ASN A 51 2.09 4.32 -21.02
CA ASN A 51 2.32 3.12 -20.24
C ASN A 51 0.99 2.50 -19.75
N ALA A 52 0.69 1.28 -20.20
CA ALA A 52 -0.52 0.57 -19.82
C ALA A 52 -0.69 0.39 -18.30
N ALA A 53 0.40 0.18 -17.55
CA ALA A 53 0.34 0.02 -16.09
C ALA A 53 -0.01 1.35 -15.39
N LEU A 54 0.43 2.49 -15.93
CA LEU A 54 0.01 3.81 -15.43
C LEU A 54 -1.47 4.06 -15.73
N GLU A 55 -1.97 3.67 -16.90
CA GLU A 55 -3.39 3.84 -17.22
C GLU A 55 -4.30 2.96 -16.35
N ILE A 56 -3.87 1.73 -16.03
CA ILE A 56 -4.56 0.88 -15.04
C ILE A 56 -4.63 1.60 -13.68
N LEU A 57 -3.54 2.23 -13.23
CA LEU A 57 -3.52 3.01 -11.99
C LEU A 57 -4.44 4.24 -12.04
N LYS A 58 -4.46 4.98 -13.15
CA LYS A 58 -5.33 6.15 -13.35
C LYS A 58 -6.80 5.75 -13.30
N GLN A 59 -7.19 4.65 -13.95
CA GLN A 59 -8.56 4.13 -13.90
C GLN A 59 -8.98 3.77 -12.46
N ALA A 60 -8.10 3.10 -11.71
CA ALA A 60 -8.32 2.78 -10.31
C ALA A 60 -8.50 4.05 -9.44
N LEU A 61 -7.70 5.10 -9.70
CA LEU A 61 -7.81 6.39 -9.03
C LEU A 61 -9.11 7.13 -9.35
N VAL A 62 -9.54 7.15 -10.61
CA VAL A 62 -10.84 7.71 -11.02
C VAL A 62 -11.96 7.00 -10.29
N SER A 63 -11.95 5.66 -10.27
CA SER A 63 -12.94 4.86 -9.53
C SER A 63 -12.99 5.21 -8.04
N GLN A 64 -11.81 5.28 -7.39
CA GLN A 64 -11.70 5.66 -5.98
C GLN A 64 -12.25 7.07 -5.72
N LYS A 65 -11.88 8.04 -6.57
CA LYS A 65 -12.30 9.44 -6.43
C LYS A 65 -13.80 9.59 -6.60
N MET A 66 -14.39 8.96 -7.62
CA MET A 66 -15.82 9.02 -7.89
C MET A 66 -16.66 8.37 -6.79
N LYS A 67 -16.18 7.26 -6.22
CA LYS A 67 -16.95 6.49 -5.24
C LYS A 67 -16.85 7.02 -3.81
N PHE A 68 -15.66 7.48 -3.39
CA PHE A 68 -15.42 7.87 -2.00
C PHE A 68 -14.85 9.27 -1.82
N GLY A 69 -14.33 9.91 -2.87
CA GLY A 69 -13.70 11.24 -2.79
C GLY A 69 -12.34 11.29 -2.06
N SER A 70 -11.99 10.25 -1.29
CA SER A 70 -10.79 10.09 -0.45
C SER A 70 -10.11 8.73 -0.68
N GLY A 71 -9.04 8.39 0.03
CA GLY A 71 -8.32 7.11 -0.12
C GLY A 71 -7.38 6.99 -1.32
N GLY A 72 -7.34 7.97 -2.24
CA GLY A 72 -6.47 7.94 -3.41
C GLY A 72 -4.97 7.85 -3.06
N SER A 73 -4.51 8.61 -2.06
CA SER A 73 -3.12 8.53 -1.60
C SER A 73 -2.77 7.17 -0.99
N THR A 74 -3.74 6.53 -0.33
CA THR A 74 -3.58 5.17 0.23
C THR A 74 -3.46 4.15 -0.90
N LEU A 75 -4.32 4.23 -1.92
CA LEU A 75 -4.29 3.38 -3.10
C LEU A 75 -2.93 3.43 -3.80
N VAL A 76 -2.43 4.62 -4.16
CA VAL A 76 -1.18 4.72 -4.92
C VAL A 76 0.03 4.29 -4.10
N ASN A 77 0.08 4.64 -2.82
CA ASN A 77 1.21 4.26 -1.98
C ASN A 77 1.21 2.77 -1.64
N LEU A 78 0.03 2.13 -1.58
CA LEU A 78 -0.06 0.69 -1.48
C LEU A 78 0.41 0.00 -2.77
N CYS A 79 -0.01 0.50 -3.95
CA CYS A 79 0.53 0.04 -5.23
C CYS A 79 2.05 0.15 -5.26
N ARG A 80 2.62 1.29 -4.81
CA ARG A 80 4.07 1.53 -4.78
C ARG A 80 4.82 0.44 -4.03
N VAL A 81 4.50 0.24 -2.76
CA VAL A 81 5.27 -0.67 -1.88
C VAL A 81 5.12 -2.12 -2.32
N LEU A 82 3.93 -2.51 -2.75
CA LEU A 82 3.67 -3.87 -3.22
C LEU A 82 4.31 -4.11 -4.59
N LEU A 83 4.36 -3.11 -5.47
CA LEU A 83 5.04 -3.19 -6.75
C LEU A 83 6.55 -3.36 -6.56
N ASP A 84 7.16 -2.63 -5.62
CA ASP A 84 8.57 -2.82 -5.27
C ASP A 84 8.85 -4.27 -4.82
N ALA A 85 7.98 -4.83 -3.96
CA ALA A 85 8.06 -6.23 -3.56
C ALA A 85 7.90 -7.21 -4.73
N CYS A 86 6.91 -6.99 -5.61
CA CYS A 86 6.65 -7.86 -6.75
C CYS A 86 7.78 -7.82 -7.77
N CYS A 87 8.34 -6.64 -8.06
CA CYS A 87 9.49 -6.49 -8.95
C CYS A 87 10.72 -7.22 -8.41
N ASP A 88 10.94 -7.17 -7.09
CA ASP A 88 12.06 -7.89 -6.48
C ASP A 88 11.88 -9.42 -6.57
N LEU A 89 10.67 -9.93 -6.30
CA LEU A 89 10.35 -11.35 -6.43
C LEU A 89 10.48 -11.83 -7.87
N PHE A 90 10.00 -11.03 -8.83
CA PHE A 90 10.13 -11.34 -10.25
C PHE A 90 11.61 -11.41 -10.68
N ARG A 91 12.46 -10.48 -10.21
CA ARG A 91 13.91 -10.52 -10.46
C ARG A 91 14.60 -11.74 -9.84
N GLN A 92 14.05 -12.27 -8.75
CA GLN A 92 14.51 -13.51 -8.11
C GLN A 92 14.03 -14.78 -8.85
N GLY A 93 13.26 -14.63 -9.93
CA GLY A 93 12.77 -15.76 -10.73
C GLY A 93 11.44 -16.35 -10.25
N VAL A 94 10.76 -15.73 -9.29
CA VAL A 94 9.43 -16.19 -8.85
C VAL A 94 8.42 -15.94 -9.97
N SER A 95 7.67 -16.98 -10.33
CA SER A 95 6.69 -16.90 -11.41
C SER A 95 5.55 -15.90 -11.11
N VAL A 96 5.04 -15.24 -12.15
CA VAL A 96 3.92 -14.28 -12.02
C VAL A 96 2.68 -14.94 -11.43
N GLN A 97 2.36 -16.17 -11.86
CA GLN A 97 1.24 -16.94 -11.32
C GLN A 97 1.38 -17.15 -9.82
N ARG A 98 2.60 -17.42 -9.35
CA ARG A 98 2.88 -17.61 -7.94
C ARG A 98 2.69 -16.32 -7.14
N ILE A 99 3.27 -15.21 -7.62
CA ILE A 99 3.11 -13.89 -7.01
C ILE A 99 1.62 -13.52 -6.91
N CYS A 100 0.86 -13.67 -8.00
CA CYS A 100 -0.58 -13.40 -8.03
C CYS A 100 -1.36 -14.27 -7.03
N SER A 101 -1.05 -15.57 -6.94
CA SER A 101 -1.73 -16.47 -5.99
C SER A 101 -1.56 -16.06 -4.53
N VAL A 102 -0.36 -15.60 -4.16
CA VAL A 102 -0.08 -15.12 -2.80
C VAL A 102 -0.68 -13.73 -2.59
N LEU A 103 -0.65 -12.84 -3.59
CA LEU A 103 -1.34 -11.54 -3.53
C LEU A 103 -2.85 -11.70 -3.26
N HIS A 104 -3.53 -12.66 -3.91
CA HIS A 104 -4.95 -12.94 -3.62
C HIS A 104 -5.17 -13.44 -2.19
N SER A 105 -4.29 -14.31 -1.70
CA SER A 105 -4.34 -14.81 -0.32
C SER A 105 -4.16 -13.66 0.68
N VAL A 106 -3.13 -12.83 0.49
CA VAL A 106 -2.88 -11.62 1.29
C VAL A 106 -4.08 -10.67 1.23
N GLN A 107 -4.62 -10.43 0.05
CA GLN A 107 -5.76 -9.54 -0.15
C GLN A 107 -6.96 -10.01 0.66
N SER A 108 -7.30 -11.30 0.61
CA SER A 108 -8.41 -11.88 1.38
C SER A 108 -8.24 -11.65 2.88
N VAL A 109 -7.06 -11.96 3.42
CA VAL A 109 -6.77 -11.79 4.85
C VAL A 109 -6.80 -10.31 5.24
N SER A 110 -6.18 -9.45 4.43
CA SER A 110 -6.15 -8.00 4.66
C SER A 110 -7.57 -7.41 4.62
N GLN A 111 -8.46 -7.89 3.75
CA GLN A 111 -9.86 -7.44 3.70
C GLN A 111 -10.65 -7.86 4.93
N GLN A 112 -10.45 -9.09 5.41
CA GLN A 112 -11.06 -9.55 6.66
C GLN A 112 -10.58 -8.71 7.84
N ALA A 113 -9.29 -8.37 7.86
CA ALA A 113 -8.71 -7.45 8.83
C ALA A 113 -9.36 -6.07 8.76
N CYS A 114 -9.40 -5.43 7.58
CA CYS A 114 -10.00 -4.10 7.39
C CYS A 114 -11.49 -4.05 7.76
N LYS A 115 -12.23 -5.15 7.62
CA LYS A 115 -13.64 -5.21 8.08
C LYS A 115 -13.76 -5.24 9.60
N ARG A 116 -12.77 -5.82 10.28
CA ARG A 116 -12.73 -5.97 11.75
C ARG A 116 -11.99 -4.80 12.43
N MET A 117 -11.08 -4.16 11.71
CA MET A 117 -10.27 -3.04 12.16
C MET A 117 -10.91 -1.72 11.75
N ARG A 118 -11.18 -0.85 12.73
CA ARG A 118 -11.50 0.56 12.48
C ARG A 118 -10.23 1.42 12.22
N LEU A 119 -9.06 0.81 11.98
CA LEU A 119 -7.73 1.44 11.76
C LEU A 119 -6.85 0.62 10.75
N PRO A 120 -5.74 1.15 10.18
CA PRO A 120 -5.13 0.67 8.92
C PRO A 120 -4.45 -0.72 8.89
N ALA A 121 -4.52 -1.35 7.72
CA ALA A 121 -4.31 -2.76 7.33
C ALA A 121 -2.94 -3.44 7.57
N ALA A 122 -2.03 -2.89 8.39
CA ALA A 122 -0.68 -3.45 8.52
C ALA A 122 -0.60 -4.81 9.27
N ILE A 123 -1.73 -5.37 9.72
CA ILE A 123 -1.81 -6.27 10.89
C ILE A 123 -2.16 -7.73 10.57
N CYS A 124 -2.40 -8.10 9.32
CA CYS A 124 -3.05 -9.39 9.02
C CYS A 124 -2.26 -10.28 8.08
N LEU A 125 -1.00 -10.55 8.40
CA LEU A 125 -0.19 -11.51 7.65
C LEU A 125 0.13 -12.79 8.44
N THR A 126 -0.31 -12.84 9.70
CA THR A 126 -0.33 -14.03 10.58
C THR A 126 -0.90 -15.27 9.88
N SER A 127 -1.88 -15.11 8.99
CA SER A 127 -2.51 -16.26 8.32
C SER A 127 -1.67 -16.91 7.21
N ILE A 128 -0.65 -16.22 6.68
CA ILE A 128 0.13 -16.75 5.55
C ILE A 128 1.30 -17.65 6.01
N GLU A 129 1.69 -17.56 7.28
CA GLU A 129 2.68 -18.48 7.88
C GLU A 129 2.19 -19.94 7.90
N SER A 130 0.89 -20.18 7.70
CA SER A 130 0.32 -21.53 7.56
C SER A 130 0.64 -22.21 6.22
N VAL A 131 1.28 -21.52 5.28
CA VAL A 131 1.66 -22.09 3.98
C VAL A 131 2.93 -22.92 4.14
N LYS A 132 2.80 -24.25 4.09
CA LYS A 132 3.91 -25.24 4.12
C LYS A 132 4.91 -25.10 2.96
N ASP A 133 4.60 -24.24 2.00
CA ASP A 133 5.41 -24.01 0.82
C ASP A 133 6.36 -22.83 1.05
N ARG A 134 7.66 -23.15 1.06
CA ARG A 134 8.75 -22.22 1.32
C ARG A 134 8.73 -21.01 0.38
N GLU A 135 8.42 -21.20 -0.90
CA GLU A 135 8.41 -20.10 -1.87
C GLU A 135 7.22 -19.16 -1.61
N ALA A 136 6.04 -19.69 -1.25
CA ALA A 136 4.92 -18.82 -0.87
C ALA A 136 5.18 -18.05 0.42
N SER A 137 5.83 -18.70 1.40
CA SER A 137 6.22 -18.03 2.64
C SER A 137 7.18 -16.87 2.36
N GLU A 138 8.15 -17.05 1.45
CA GLU A 138 9.06 -15.98 1.05
C GLU A 138 8.34 -14.82 0.34
N VAL A 139 7.45 -15.13 -0.61
CA VAL A 139 6.60 -14.12 -1.27
C VAL A 139 5.74 -13.36 -0.26
N ALA A 140 5.14 -14.07 0.68
CA ALA A 140 4.30 -13.48 1.72
C ALA A 140 5.08 -12.56 2.65
N ASN A 141 6.29 -12.97 3.07
CA ASN A 141 7.18 -12.16 3.88
C ASN A 141 7.61 -10.89 3.14
N ARG A 142 7.83 -10.97 1.83
CA ARG A 142 8.16 -9.80 1.00
C ARG A 142 7.00 -8.82 0.89
N ILE A 143 5.79 -9.34 0.74
CA ILE A 143 4.56 -8.54 0.76
C ILE A 143 4.34 -7.94 2.14
N ALA A 144 4.65 -8.66 3.21
CA ALA A 144 4.60 -8.16 4.59
C ALA A 144 5.52 -6.96 4.81
N ASP A 145 6.76 -7.09 4.37
CA ASP A 145 7.73 -6.00 4.44
C ASP A 145 7.23 -4.76 3.70
N ALA A 146 6.54 -4.93 2.56
CA ALA A 146 5.93 -3.80 1.84
C ALA A 146 4.90 -3.04 2.68
N PHE A 147 4.04 -3.73 3.44
CA PHE A 147 3.10 -3.08 4.37
C PHE A 147 3.84 -2.33 5.51
N LEU A 148 4.92 -2.89 6.04
CA LEU A 148 5.74 -2.23 7.06
C LEU A 148 6.42 -0.95 6.52
N ARG A 149 6.91 -0.99 5.27
CA ARG A 149 7.46 0.18 4.58
C ARG A 149 6.42 1.26 4.36
N LEU A 150 5.17 0.90 4.06
CA LEU A 150 4.07 1.85 3.95
C LEU A 150 3.81 2.56 5.29
N GLY A 151 3.78 1.80 6.39
CA GLY A 151 3.68 2.37 7.74
C GLY A 151 4.85 3.30 8.07
N SER A 152 6.06 2.96 7.61
CA SER A 152 7.25 3.79 7.83
C SER A 152 7.15 5.10 7.04
N THR A 153 6.71 5.03 5.78
CA THR A 153 6.46 6.23 4.95
C THR A 153 5.41 7.13 5.59
N LEU A 154 4.38 6.55 6.21
CA LEU A 154 3.36 7.30 6.94
C LEU A 154 3.97 8.08 8.12
N LEU A 155 4.87 7.45 8.87
CA LEU A 155 5.54 8.03 10.03
C LEU A 155 6.54 9.13 9.65
N GLU A 156 7.35 8.92 8.62
CA GLU A 156 8.28 9.95 8.12
C GLU A 156 7.54 11.23 7.74
N ASN A 157 6.35 11.08 7.18
CA ASN A 157 5.47 12.20 6.84
C ASN A 157 4.60 12.68 8.01
N THR A 158 5.01 12.43 9.26
CA THR A 158 4.39 13.04 10.45
C THR A 158 5.05 14.34 10.90
N GLY A 159 6.21 14.68 10.33
CA GLY A 159 6.99 15.84 10.75
C GLY A 159 7.69 15.65 12.10
N ILE A 160 7.63 14.44 12.67
CA ILE A 160 8.49 14.04 13.79
C ILE A 160 9.83 13.65 13.17
N GLU A 161 10.90 14.37 13.51
CA GLU A 161 12.26 14.03 13.09
C GLU A 161 12.67 12.68 13.72
N ALA A 162 12.43 11.61 12.97
CA ALA A 162 12.91 10.27 13.23
C ALA A 162 13.56 9.77 11.93
N ASP A 163 14.69 9.08 12.05
CA ASP A 163 15.30 8.42 10.91
C ASP A 163 14.43 7.22 10.46
N TYR A 164 14.58 6.83 9.19
CA TYR A 164 13.83 5.72 8.59
C TYR A 164 13.84 4.46 9.47
N TRP A 165 14.99 4.10 10.05
CA TRP A 165 15.12 2.88 10.85
C TRP A 165 14.36 2.96 12.16
N SER A 166 14.32 4.12 12.82
CA SER A 166 13.49 4.33 14.01
C SER A 166 12.00 4.23 13.67
N SER A 167 11.56 4.83 12.57
CA SER A 167 10.18 4.69 12.09
C SER A 167 9.83 3.23 11.78
N TYR A 168 10.70 2.53 11.05
CA TYR A 168 10.51 1.12 10.70
C TYR A 168 10.48 0.21 11.94
N ALA A 169 11.38 0.42 12.90
CA ALA A 169 11.39 -0.31 14.17
C ALA A 169 10.10 -0.07 14.98
N HIS A 170 9.57 1.16 14.98
CA HIS A 170 8.30 1.46 15.61
C HIS A 170 7.14 0.70 14.95
N VAL A 171 7.05 0.73 13.62
CA VAL A 171 6.01 -0.02 12.88
C VAL A 171 6.10 -1.51 13.17
N ARG A 172 7.31 -2.08 13.19
CA ARG A 172 7.52 -3.49 13.53
C ARG A 172 7.08 -3.83 14.95
N ARG A 173 7.32 -2.94 15.91
CA ARG A 173 6.89 -3.13 17.31
C ARG A 173 5.36 -3.16 17.41
N VAL A 174 4.69 -2.18 16.80
CA VAL A 174 3.24 -2.12 16.75
C VAL A 174 2.68 -3.38 16.09
N HIS A 175 3.25 -3.79 14.94
CA HIS A 175 2.87 -5.03 14.27
C HIS A 175 3.01 -6.27 15.18
N ALA A 176 4.14 -6.41 15.87
CA ALA A 176 4.37 -7.53 16.79
C ALA A 176 3.40 -7.53 17.98
N GLN A 177 3.03 -6.35 18.50
CA GLN A 177 2.04 -6.23 19.57
C GLN A 177 0.65 -6.67 19.10
N TYR A 178 0.26 -6.29 17.89
CA TYR A 178 -0.97 -6.79 17.26
C TYR A 178 -0.95 -8.30 17.06
N HIS A 179 0.16 -8.86 16.59
CA HIS A 179 0.34 -10.30 16.40
C HIS A 179 0.12 -11.05 17.72
N THR A 180 0.89 -10.70 18.76
CA THR A 180 0.78 -11.29 20.09
C THR A 180 -0.62 -11.15 20.67
N GLY A 181 -1.26 -9.99 20.50
CA GLY A 181 -2.62 -9.77 20.98
C GLY A 181 -3.66 -10.66 20.27
N LEU A 182 -3.53 -10.85 18.96
CA LEU A 182 -4.40 -11.74 18.18
C LEU A 182 -4.21 -13.21 18.57
N GLU A 183 -2.98 -13.66 18.80
CA GLU A 183 -2.70 -15.02 19.25
C GLU A 183 -3.26 -15.31 20.65
N GLN A 184 -3.12 -14.35 21.57
CA GLN A 184 -3.54 -14.54 22.96
C GLN A 184 -5.06 -14.48 23.15
N LEU A 185 -5.73 -13.56 22.43
CA LEU A 185 -7.15 -13.28 22.66
C LEU A 185 -8.07 -13.86 21.59
N GLY A 186 -7.54 -14.22 20.42
CA GLY A 186 -8.32 -14.50 19.23
C GLY A 186 -8.88 -13.22 18.59
N PRO A 187 -9.22 -13.25 17.29
CA PRO A 187 -9.55 -12.04 16.53
C PRO A 187 -10.80 -11.32 17.05
N ASP A 188 -11.87 -12.06 17.38
CA ASP A 188 -13.14 -11.43 17.76
C ASP A 188 -13.03 -10.68 19.08
N LYS A 189 -12.36 -11.28 20.08
CA LYS A 189 -12.13 -10.66 21.39
C LYS A 189 -11.10 -9.54 21.29
N PHE A 190 -10.02 -9.73 20.53
CA PHE A 190 -8.98 -8.71 20.34
C PHE A 190 -9.57 -7.42 19.74
N PHE A 191 -10.36 -7.52 18.66
CA PHE A 191 -10.95 -6.34 18.02
C PHE A 191 -12.09 -5.72 18.84
N ALA A 192 -12.85 -6.51 19.60
CA ALA A 192 -13.83 -5.97 20.56
C ALA A 192 -13.16 -5.21 21.72
N MET A 193 -11.97 -5.67 22.14
CA MET A 193 -11.15 -5.04 23.19
C MET A 193 -10.23 -3.93 22.67
N CYS A 194 -10.26 -3.61 21.38
CA CYS A 194 -9.61 -2.43 20.81
C CYS A 194 -10.55 -1.21 20.67
N PRO A 195 -11.31 -0.73 21.68
CA PRO A 195 -12.09 0.48 21.53
C PRO A 195 -11.20 1.70 21.80
N TYR A 196 -11.02 2.55 20.79
CA TYR A 196 -10.91 4.02 20.85
C TYR A 196 -9.90 4.74 21.78
N ASN A 197 -9.31 4.06 22.75
CA ASN A 197 -8.26 4.50 23.68
C ASN A 197 -7.08 3.52 23.59
N ALA A 198 -6.80 3.02 22.39
CA ALA A 198 -5.69 2.12 22.16
C ALA A 198 -4.44 2.76 22.75
N SER A 199 -3.84 2.05 23.72
CA SER A 199 -2.52 2.40 24.26
C SER A 199 -1.61 2.87 23.13
N LYS A 200 -0.66 3.78 23.42
CA LYS A 200 0.40 4.19 22.48
C LYS A 200 1.08 2.99 21.78
N ASP A 201 0.94 1.80 22.36
CA ASP A 201 1.41 0.52 21.86
C ASP A 201 0.72 0.02 20.56
N PHE A 202 -0.56 0.34 20.31
CA PHE A 202 -1.27 -0.18 19.12
C PHE A 202 -1.56 0.90 18.06
N ALA A 203 -1.08 2.12 18.26
CA ALA A 203 -1.28 3.21 17.32
C ALA A 203 0.04 3.55 16.63
N LEU A 204 0.06 3.53 15.30
CA LEU A 204 1.20 4.07 14.53
C LEU A 204 1.26 5.59 14.65
N LEU A 205 0.11 6.27 14.53
CA LEU A 205 0.05 7.73 14.58
C LEU A 205 -0.31 8.21 16.00
N PRO A 206 0.28 9.32 16.45
CA PRO A 206 -0.09 9.91 17.73
C PRO A 206 -1.55 10.38 17.69
N ILE A 207 -2.23 10.26 18.84
CA ILE A 207 -3.69 10.46 18.98
C ILE A 207 -4.18 11.83 18.47
N ASN A 208 -3.34 12.86 18.49
CA ASN A 208 -3.71 14.19 18.01
C ASN A 208 -3.70 14.33 16.47
N SER A 209 -3.28 13.30 15.74
CA SER A 209 -3.16 13.30 14.27
C SER A 209 -4.44 12.83 13.55
N TYR A 210 -5.47 12.41 14.28
CA TYR A 210 -6.67 11.76 13.72
C TYR A 210 -7.61 12.66 12.90
N ARG A 211 -7.28 13.92 12.64
CA ARG A 211 -8.25 14.89 12.08
C ARG A 211 -8.71 14.59 10.65
N ARG A 212 -8.07 13.68 9.90
CA ARG A 212 -8.52 13.20 8.57
C ARG A 212 -8.05 11.78 8.30
N MET A 213 -8.64 10.79 8.95
CA MET A 213 -8.50 9.41 8.48
C MET A 213 -9.57 9.11 7.44
N ASP A 214 -9.17 8.38 6.39
CA ASP A 214 -10.09 7.88 5.38
C ASP A 214 -11.13 6.95 6.06
N ASP A 215 -12.38 7.01 5.58
CA ASP A 215 -13.39 6.04 5.99
C ASP A 215 -12.91 4.60 5.69
N TYR A 216 -13.25 3.64 6.55
CA TYR A 216 -12.80 2.26 6.41
C TYR A 216 -13.25 1.66 5.08
N GLN A 217 -14.41 2.05 4.55
CA GLN A 217 -14.88 1.62 3.22
C GLN A 217 -14.00 2.18 2.11
N ALA A 218 -13.56 3.44 2.24
CA ALA A 218 -12.64 4.06 1.30
C ALA A 218 -11.27 3.37 1.33
N VAL A 219 -10.75 3.01 2.52
CA VAL A 219 -9.50 2.26 2.68
C VAL A 219 -9.62 0.84 2.12
N LEU A 220 -10.73 0.14 2.42
CA LEU A 220 -10.99 -1.21 1.91
C LEU A 220 -11.04 -1.23 0.38
N HIS A 221 -11.73 -0.26 -0.22
CA HIS A 221 -11.80 -0.13 -1.67
C HIS A 221 -10.44 0.25 -2.27
N ALA A 222 -9.72 1.20 -1.67
CA ALA A 222 -8.36 1.56 -2.10
C ALA A 222 -7.43 0.34 -2.10
N MET A 223 -7.53 -0.52 -1.08
CA MET A 223 -6.78 -1.75 -1.00
C MET A 223 -7.17 -2.74 -2.11
N GLN A 224 -8.46 -2.98 -2.32
CA GLN A 224 -8.96 -3.82 -3.41
C GLN A 224 -8.44 -3.37 -4.77
N GLN A 225 -8.52 -2.07 -5.04
CA GLN A 225 -8.03 -1.48 -6.27
C GLN A 225 -6.50 -1.64 -6.40
N ALA A 226 -5.73 -1.45 -5.33
CA ALA A 226 -4.28 -1.60 -5.37
C ALA A 226 -3.85 -3.03 -5.74
N PHE A 227 -4.45 -4.05 -5.11
CA PHE A 227 -4.19 -5.45 -5.47
C PHE A 227 -4.57 -5.74 -6.93
N ARG A 228 -5.70 -5.18 -7.40
CA ARG A 228 -6.13 -5.35 -8.80
C ARG A 228 -5.18 -4.69 -9.80
N VAL A 229 -4.70 -3.48 -9.50
CA VAL A 229 -3.71 -2.77 -10.32
C VAL A 229 -2.46 -3.63 -10.49
N LEU A 230 -1.95 -4.21 -9.40
CA LEU A 230 -0.74 -5.03 -9.43
C LEU A 230 -0.94 -6.32 -10.22
N GLU A 231 -2.03 -7.02 -9.99
CA GLU A 231 -2.37 -8.24 -10.73
C GLU A 231 -2.41 -7.97 -12.23
N LEU A 232 -3.14 -6.93 -12.64
CA LEU A 232 -3.23 -6.54 -14.05
C LEU A 232 -1.88 -6.13 -14.62
N ALA A 233 -1.09 -5.33 -13.89
CA ALA A 233 0.21 -4.89 -14.34
C ALA A 233 1.20 -6.06 -14.50
N LEU A 234 1.20 -7.02 -13.55
CA LEU A 234 2.02 -8.23 -13.61
C LEU A 234 1.62 -9.13 -14.78
N ILE A 235 0.31 -9.30 -15.01
CA ILE A 235 -0.22 -10.06 -16.15
C ILE A 235 0.22 -9.41 -17.47
N VAL A 236 0.02 -8.10 -17.62
CA VAL A 236 0.42 -7.39 -18.85
C VAL A 236 1.92 -7.49 -19.07
N GLU A 237 2.74 -7.34 -18.03
CA GLU A 237 4.19 -7.51 -18.14
C GLU A 237 4.57 -8.93 -18.59
N GLN A 238 3.92 -9.97 -18.05
CA GLN A 238 4.15 -11.36 -18.45
C GLN A 238 3.93 -11.58 -19.96
N TYR A 239 2.86 -11.00 -20.51
CA TYR A 239 2.52 -11.14 -21.93
C TYR A 239 3.26 -10.16 -22.84
N SER A 240 3.83 -9.09 -22.29
CA SER A 240 4.65 -8.13 -23.06
C SER A 240 5.99 -8.72 -23.54
N ILE A 241 6.41 -9.86 -22.99
CA ILE A 241 7.63 -10.59 -23.39
C ILE A 241 7.43 -11.39 -24.71
N GLY A 242 6.24 -11.33 -25.32
CA GLY A 242 5.93 -12.01 -26.59
C GLY A 242 6.19 -11.22 -27.89
N GLY A 243 6.73 -10.00 -27.84
CA GLY A 243 6.98 -9.22 -29.06
C GLY A 243 8.06 -8.17 -28.85
N LEU A 244 9.05 -8.19 -29.75
CA LEU A 244 10.30 -7.39 -29.78
C LEU A 244 11.49 -8.05 -29.08
N ALA A 245 11.92 -9.18 -29.66
CA ALA A 245 13.33 -9.45 -29.89
C ALA A 245 13.62 -9.22 -31.37
#